data_AF-A0A0A9D443-F1
#
_entry.id   AF-A0A0A9D443-F1
#
_cell.length_a   1.000
_cell.length_b   1.000
_cell.length_c   1.000
_cell.angle_alpha   90.00
_cell.angle_beta   90.00
_cell.angle_gamma   90.00
#
_symmetry.space_group_name_H-M   'P 1'
#
loop_
_entity.id
_entity.type
_entity.pdbx_description
1 polymer ?
#
loop_
_entity_poly.entity_id
_entity_poly.type
_entity_poly.pdbx_seq_one_letter_code
_entity_poly.pdbx_strand_id
1 'polypeptide(L)'
;MQKLPSFDQDWTRQRSDAEAAGEVLRYVGVVDAVNKKGQVELRRYKRDHPFAQLSGSDNIIAFTTSRYKEQPLIVRGPGAGAEVTAGGVFCDILRLASYLGAPS
;
A
#
# COMPACT_ATOMS: atom_id res chain seq x y z
N MET A 1 -11.97 1.45 -23.25
CA MET A 1 -12.58 2.04 -22.04
C MET A 1 -14.08 2.37 -22.17
N GLN A 2 -14.70 2.35 -23.36
CA GLN A 2 -16.10 2.76 -23.55
C GLN A 2 -17.16 1.95 -22.77
N LYS A 3 -16.85 0.69 -22.39
CA LYS A 3 -17.75 -0.15 -21.58
C LYS A 3 -17.51 -0.05 -20.07
N LEU A 4 -16.45 0.63 -19.62
CA LEU A 4 -16.18 0.74 -18.19
C LEU A 4 -17.33 1.42 -17.41
N PRO A 5 -17.98 2.47 -17.96
CA PRO A 5 -19.08 3.13 -17.25
C PRO A 5 -20.28 2.24 -16.94
N SER A 6 -20.49 1.14 -17.67
CA SER A 6 -21.63 0.24 -17.38
C SER A 6 -21.47 -0.54 -16.07
N PHE A 7 -20.28 -0.51 -15.46
CA PHE A 7 -19.99 -1.17 -14.17
C PHE A 7 -19.91 -0.17 -13.01
N ASP A 8 -20.02 1.13 -13.27
CA ASP A 8 -19.85 2.17 -12.25
C ASP A 8 -20.97 2.15 -11.20
N GLN A 9 -22.15 1.62 -11.56
CA GLN A 9 -23.30 1.57 -10.66
C GLN A 9 -23.03 0.70 -9.43
N ASP A 10 -22.46 -0.50 -9.64
CA ASP A 10 -22.12 -1.42 -8.54
C ASP A 10 -21.01 -0.84 -7.66
N TRP A 11 -19.99 -0.22 -8.27
CA TRP A 11 -18.91 0.43 -7.54
C TRP A 11 -19.40 1.63 -6.73
N THR A 12 -20.30 2.43 -7.30
CA THR A 12 -20.89 3.59 -6.62
C THR A 12 -21.71 3.14 -5.42
N ARG A 13 -22.48 2.06 -5.56
CA ARG A 13 -23.22 1.46 -4.45
C ARG A 13 -22.30 1.01 -3.33
N GLN A 14 -21.26 0.22 -3.64
CA GLN A 14 -20.31 -0.25 -2.64
C GLN A 14 -19.60 0.90 -1.93
N ARG A 15 -19.24 1.97 -2.66
CA ARG A 15 -18.63 3.19 -2.10
C ARG A 15 -19.59 3.90 -1.16
N SER A 16 -20.84 4.11 -1.60
CA SER A 16 -21.86 4.78 -0.79
C SER A 16 -22.15 4.01 0.50
N ASP A 17 -22.23 2.68 0.44
CA ASP A 17 -22.45 1.83 1.61
C ASP A 17 -21.30 1.94 2.62
N ALA A 18 -20.05 2.00 2.15
CA ALA A 18 -18.88 2.22 3.01
C ALA A 18 -18.89 3.64 3.61
N GLU A 19 -19.20 4.65 2.81
CA GLU A 19 -19.25 6.05 3.27
C GLU A 19 -20.33 6.28 4.33
N ALA A 20 -21.49 5.65 4.18
CA ALA A 20 -22.58 5.66 5.15
C ALA A 20 -22.19 4.98 6.47
N ALA A 21 -21.33 3.97 6.42
CA ALA A 21 -20.74 3.32 7.59
C ALA A 21 -19.56 4.08 8.22
N GLY A 22 -19.19 5.25 7.68
CA GLY A 22 -18.04 6.02 8.17
C GLY A 22 -16.68 5.49 7.69
N GLU A 23 -16.67 4.70 6.62
CA GLU A 23 -15.52 3.98 6.08
C GLU A 23 -15.18 4.45 4.66
N VAL A 24 -14.04 3.98 4.15
CA VAL A 24 -13.58 4.18 2.78
C VAL A 24 -13.10 2.85 2.19
N LEU A 25 -13.26 2.70 0.87
CA LEU A 25 -12.75 1.55 0.15
C LEU A 25 -11.28 1.76 -0.25
N ARG A 26 -10.45 0.73 -0.07
CA ARG A 26 -9.04 0.70 -0.48
C ARG A 26 -8.71 -0.64 -1.10
N TYR A 27 -8.01 -0.61 -2.24
CA TYR A 27 -7.50 -1.81 -2.90
C TYR A 27 -6.15 -2.14 -2.29
N VAL A 28 -6.05 -3.28 -1.62
CA VAL A 28 -4.91 -3.62 -0.76
C VAL A 28 -4.41 -5.02 -1.03
N GLY A 29 -3.10 -5.20 -0.94
CA GLY A 29 -2.47 -6.50 -0.79
C GLY A 29 -2.29 -6.82 0.70
N VAL A 30 -2.61 -8.05 1.11
CA VAL A 30 -2.43 -8.52 2.48
C VAL A 30 -1.62 -9.80 2.46
N VAL A 31 -0.56 -9.82 3.25
CA VAL A 31 0.34 -10.95 3.41
C VAL A 31 0.25 -11.44 4.85
N ASP A 32 -0.23 -12.67 5.00
CA ASP A 32 -0.20 -13.42 6.25
C ASP A 32 0.95 -14.41 6.19
N ALA A 33 2.08 -14.03 6.79
CA ALA A 33 3.29 -14.85 6.82
C ALA A 33 3.13 -16.11 7.68
N VAL A 34 2.27 -16.09 8.70
CA VAL A 34 2.05 -17.24 9.60
C VAL A 34 1.31 -18.34 8.85
N ASN A 35 0.27 -17.97 8.12
CA ASN A 35 -0.53 -18.90 7.32
C ASN A 35 -0.01 -19.08 5.88
N LYS A 36 1.07 -18.40 5.51
CA LYS A 36 1.68 -18.40 4.16
C LYS A 36 0.66 -18.04 3.06
N LYS A 37 -0.16 -17.01 3.30
CA LYS A 37 -1.18 -16.55 2.37
C LYS A 37 -0.91 -15.13 1.91
N GLY A 38 -1.12 -14.89 0.63
CA GLY A 38 -1.16 -13.56 0.03
C GLY A 38 -2.49 -13.37 -0.68
N GLN A 39 -3.14 -12.23 -0.48
CA GLN A 39 -4.39 -11.88 -1.16
C GLN A 39 -4.38 -10.42 -1.57
N VAL A 40 -5.07 -10.12 -2.67
CA VAL A 40 -5.31 -8.76 -3.12
C VAL A 40 -6.80 -8.57 -3.24
N GLU A 41 -7.34 -7.57 -2.56
CA GLU A 41 -8.78 -7.39 -2.47
C GLU A 41 -9.15 -5.93 -2.20
N LEU A 42 -10.43 -5.63 -2.34
CA LEU A 42 -10.99 -4.37 -1.90
C LEU A 42 -11.43 -4.51 -0.43
N ARG A 43 -10.84 -3.70 0.46
CA ARG A 43 -11.22 -3.65 1.88
C ARG A 43 -11.81 -2.31 2.26
N ARG A 44 -12.63 -2.32 3.31
CA ARG A 44 -13.13 -1.12 3.98
C ARG A 44 -12.22 -0.77 5.15
N TYR A 45 -11.98 0.51 5.34
CA TYR A 45 -11.23 1.06 6.45
C TYR A 45 -11.97 2.26 7.03
N LYS A 46 -11.98 2.41 8.36
CA LYS A 46 -12.46 3.63 9.00
C LYS A 46 -11.66 4.85 8.53
N ARG A 47 -12.30 6.02 8.52
CA ARG A 47 -11.67 7.28 8.07
C ARG A 47 -10.44 7.71 8.88
N ASP A 48 -10.35 7.30 10.13
CA ASP A 48 -9.20 7.55 11.01
C ASP A 48 -8.03 6.57 10.78
N HIS A 49 -8.24 5.48 10.05
CA HIS A 49 -7.21 4.49 9.77
C HIS A 49 -6.12 5.08 8.85
N PRO A 50 -4.82 4.76 9.04
CA PRO A 50 -3.73 5.29 8.21
C PRO A 50 -3.93 5.10 6.69
N PHE A 51 -4.52 3.99 6.28
CA PHE A 51 -4.81 3.70 4.87
C PHE A 51 -5.89 4.61 4.27
N ALA A 52 -6.75 5.20 5.10
CA ALA A 52 -7.74 6.17 4.65
C ALA A 52 -7.10 7.53 4.32
N GLN A 53 -5.96 7.85 4.94
CA GLN A 53 -5.29 9.16 4.87
C GLN A 53 -4.28 9.30 3.71
N LEU A 54 -4.24 8.34 2.78
CA LEU A 54 -3.44 8.42 1.56
C LEU A 54 -3.84 9.61 0.69
N SER A 55 -2.86 10.30 0.11
CA SER A 55 -3.06 11.40 -0.83
C SER A 55 -2.32 11.15 -2.13
N GLY A 56 -2.94 11.44 -3.27
CA GLY A 56 -2.29 11.34 -4.58
C GLY A 56 -1.85 9.91 -4.91
N SER A 57 -0.58 9.77 -5.31
CA SER A 57 0.06 8.50 -5.70
C SER A 57 0.92 7.88 -4.59
N ASP A 58 0.65 8.25 -3.33
CA ASP A 58 1.34 7.63 -2.19
C ASP A 58 0.97 6.15 -2.08
N ASN A 59 1.98 5.32 -1.86
CA ASN A 59 1.82 3.96 -1.39
C ASN A 59 1.98 3.90 0.13
N ILE A 60 1.31 2.95 0.76
CA ILE A 60 1.41 2.69 2.20
C ILE A 60 1.52 1.19 2.45
N ILE A 61 2.38 0.83 3.39
CA ILE A 61 2.53 -0.54 3.88
C ILE A 61 2.48 -0.50 5.40
N ALA A 62 1.67 -1.38 6.00
CA ALA A 62 1.63 -1.60 7.43
C ALA A 62 2.28 -2.95 7.76
N PHE A 63 3.31 -2.93 8.61
CA PHE A 63 3.97 -4.13 9.09
C PHE A 63 3.55 -4.41 10.54
N THR A 64 2.83 -5.52 10.72
CA THR A 64 2.57 -6.07 12.05
C THR A 64 3.57 -7.18 12.32
N THR A 65 4.34 -7.05 13.39
CA THR A 65 5.37 -8.03 13.77
C THR A 65 5.29 -8.34 15.25
N SER A 66 6.08 -9.30 15.74
CA SER A 66 6.17 -9.58 17.19
C SER A 66 6.60 -8.36 18.00
N ARG A 67 7.47 -7.51 17.45
CA ARG A 67 7.92 -6.25 18.08
C ARG A 67 6.94 -5.09 17.90
N TYR A 68 6.16 -5.11 16.82
CA TYR A 68 5.18 -4.09 16.46
C TYR A 68 3.78 -4.70 16.43
N LYS A 69 3.32 -5.23 17.58
CA LYS A 69 2.05 -5.94 17.70
C LYS A 69 0.87 -5.01 17.93
N GLU A 70 1.03 -4.05 18.84
CA GLU A 70 -0.05 -3.12 19.22
C GLU A 70 -0.17 -1.95 18.26
N GLN A 71 0.98 -1.44 17.80
CA GLN A 71 1.07 -0.33 16.86
C GLN A 71 1.89 -0.79 15.65
N PRO A 72 1.23 -1.14 14.52
CA PRO A 72 1.93 -1.55 13.31
C PRO A 72 2.89 -0.46 12.81
N LEU A 73 4.04 -0.88 12.29
CA LEU A 73 4.98 0.04 11.64
C LEU A 73 4.41 0.46 10.29
N ILE A 74 4.14 1.75 10.12
CA ILE A 74 3.61 2.32 8.88
C ILE A 74 4.76 2.92 8.08
N VAL A 75 4.91 2.46 6.84
CA VAL A 75 5.79 3.07 5.83
C VAL A 75 4.92 3.68 4.76
N ARG A 76 5.04 4.99 4.54
CA ARG A 76 4.28 5.75 3.55
C ARG A 76 5.23 6.64 2.76
N GLY A 77 4.94 6.80 1.47
CA GLY A 77 5.62 7.77 0.63
C GLY A 77 5.17 7.66 -0.83
N PRO A 78 5.72 8.50 -1.72
CA PRO A 78 5.43 8.45 -3.14
C PRO A 78 5.77 7.06 -3.69
N GLY A 79 4.75 6.37 -4.19
CA GLY A 79 4.87 4.98 -4.65
C GLY A 79 5.24 4.84 -6.13
N ALA A 80 5.13 5.95 -6.87
CA ALA A 80 5.39 6.01 -8.30
C ALA A 80 5.93 7.39 -8.68
N GLY A 81 6.81 7.40 -9.68
CA GLY A 81 7.44 8.60 -10.22
C GLY A 81 8.85 8.27 -10.71
N ALA A 82 9.27 8.86 -11.83
CA ALA A 82 10.56 8.50 -12.45
C ALA A 82 11.74 8.73 -11.49
N GLU A 83 11.75 9.88 -10.81
CA GLU A 83 12.83 10.27 -9.89
C GLU A 83 12.90 9.39 -8.64
N VAL A 84 11.75 9.09 -8.01
CA VAL A 84 11.68 8.26 -6.80
C VAL A 84 12.09 6.81 -7.08
N THR A 85 11.66 6.26 -8.22
CA THR A 85 12.06 4.92 -8.64
C THR A 85 13.55 4.86 -8.98
N ALA A 86 14.07 5.84 -9.71
CA ALA A 86 15.50 5.91 -10.04
C ALA A 86 16.37 6.04 -8.79
N GLY A 87 15.94 6.85 -7.81
CA GLY A 87 16.62 6.98 -6.51
C GLY A 87 16.68 5.64 -5.74
N GLY A 88 15.61 4.85 -5.79
CA GLY A 88 15.58 3.50 -5.21
C GLY A 88 16.61 2.56 -5.86
N VAL A 89 16.62 2.49 -7.19
CA VAL A 89 17.59 1.67 -7.95
C VAL A 89 19.03 2.13 -7.68
N PHE A 90 19.27 3.44 -7.67
CA PHE A 90 20.60 4.00 -7.42
C PHE A 90 21.10 3.66 -6.01
N CYS A 91 20.22 3.71 -5.00
CA CYS A 91 20.54 3.28 -3.64
C CYS A 91 20.99 1.81 -3.58
N ASP A 92 20.32 0.92 -4.33
CA ASP A 92 20.72 -0.48 -4.40
C ASP A 92 22.07 -0.68 -5.10
N ILE A 93 22.40 0.12 -6.12
CA ILE A 93 23.73 0.13 -6.73
C ILE A 93 24.80 0.54 -5.71
N LEU A 94 24.57 1.60 -4.94
CA LEU A 94 25.50 2.05 -3.89
C LEU A 94 25.71 0.97 -2.81
N ARG A 95 24.63 0.28 -2.41
CA ARG A 95 24.72 -0.86 -1.49
C ARG A 95 25.59 -1.96 -2.07
N LEU A 96 25.35 -2.38 -3.31
CA LEU A 96 26.14 -3.42 -3.97
C LEU A 96 27.62 -3.04 -4.06
N ALA A 97 27.92 -1.79 -4.43
CA ALA A 97 29.29 -1.29 -4.49
C ALA A 97 29.96 -1.31 -3.11
N SER A 98 29.24 -0.95 -2.04
CA SER A 98 29.77 -1.04 -0.68
C SER A 98 30.01 -2.49 -0.22
N TYR A 99 29.15 -3.43 -0.60
CA TYR A 99 29.27 -4.83 -0.20
C TYR A 99 30.35 -5.58 -0.98
N LEU A 100 30.54 -5.26 -2.26
CA LEU A 100 31.45 -5.98 -3.17
C LEU A 100 32.77 -5.25 -3.42
N GLY A 101 32.83 -3.94 -3.14
CA GLY A 101 33.94 -3.07 -3.47
C GLY A 101 34.79 -2.63 -2.28
N ALA A 102 34.47 -3.03 -1.04
CA ALA A 102 35.38 -2.85 0.08
C ALA A 102 36.53 -3.86 -0.06
N PRO A 103 37.79 -3.44 -0.31
CA PRO A 103 38.91 -4.35 -0.09
C PRO A 103 38.92 -4.69 1.41
N SER A 104 39.05 -5.98 1.71
CA SER A 104 39.42 -6.46 3.04
C SER A 104 40.69 -5.80 3.52
#